data_AF-A0A852YVL4-F1
#
_entry.id   AF-A0A852YVL4-F1
#
_cell.length_a   1.000
_cell.length_b   1.000
_cell.length_c   1.000
_cell.angle_alpha   90.00
_cell.angle_beta   90.00
_cell.angle_gamma   90.00
#
_symmetry.space_group_name_H-M   'P 1'
#
loop_
_entity.id
_entity.type
_entity.pdbx_description
1 polymer ?
#
loop_
_entity_poly.entity_id
_entity_poly.type
_entity_poly.pdbx_seq_one_letter_code
_entity_poly.pdbx_strand_id
1 'polypeptide(L)' 'MGLLLRDESTARLTDTGTWVLRDLAGGETPERVVGKLVTAYRVDPGAARRDVAAVAERLRLARHAPGS' A
#
# COMPACT_ATOMS: atom_id res chain seq x y z
N MET A 1 0.28 16.46 -5.87
CA MET A 1 0.92 15.15 -6.06
C MET A 1 0.48 14.26 -4.90
N GLY A 2 -0.71 13.67 -4.99
CA GLY A 2 -1.28 12.81 -3.96
C GLY A 2 -0.80 11.38 -4.11
N LEU A 3 -0.53 10.70 -2.99
CA LEU A 3 -0.21 9.27 -2.94
C LEU A 3 -1.33 8.46 -3.60
N LEU A 4 -0.98 7.51 -4.45
CA LEU A 4 -1.92 6.66 -5.20
C LEU A 4 -2.76 5.76 -4.25
N LEU A 5 -2.29 5.59 -3.01
CA LEU A 5 -2.89 4.73 -1.99
C LEU A 5 -3.57 5.46 -0.84
N ARG A 6 -3.35 6.77 -0.70
CA ARG A 6 -3.86 7.54 0.44
C ARG A 6 -4.44 8.86 -0.04
N ASP A 7 -5.73 9.04 0.20
CA ASP A 7 -6.36 10.33 0.01
C ASP A 7 -5.96 11.25 1.19
N GLU A 8 -5.09 12.20 0.91
CA GLU A 8 -4.59 13.17 1.90
C GLU A 8 -5.71 14.11 2.41
N SER A 9 -6.84 14.22 1.71
CA SER A 9 -7.96 15.09 2.11
C SER A 9 -8.91 14.44 3.13
N THR A 10 -8.97 13.11 3.15
CA THR A 10 -9.92 12.34 3.97
C THR A 10 -9.26 11.39 4.95
N ALA A 11 -7.93 11.24 4.92
CA ALA A 11 -7.18 10.23 5.67
C ALA A 11 -7.63 8.77 5.40
N ARG A 12 -8.46 8.54 4.37
CA ARG A 12 -8.97 7.22 3.97
C ARG A 12 -8.08 6.60 2.90
N LEU A 13 -8.00 5.28 2.93
CA LEU A 13 -7.39 4.52 1.85
C LEU A 13 -8.28 4.61 0.62
N THR A 14 -7.68 4.77 -0.56
CA THR A 14 -8.38 4.54 -1.82
C THR A 14 -8.79 3.07 -1.90
N ASP A 15 -9.71 2.70 -2.80
CA ASP A 15 -10.06 1.29 -3.03
C ASP A 15 -8.80 0.46 -3.36
N THR A 16 -7.87 1.07 -4.11
CA THR A 16 -6.53 0.53 -4.38
C THR A 16 -5.71 0.36 -3.10
N GLY A 17 -5.70 1.35 -2.21
CA GLY A 17 -5.03 1.29 -0.91
C GLY A 17 -5.58 0.19 0.00
N THR A 18 -6.89 -0.03 -0.01
CA THR A 18 -7.55 -1.09 0.76
C THR A 18 -7.16 -2.47 0.23
N TRP A 19 -7.12 -2.63 -1.10
CA TRP A 19 -6.70 -3.86 -1.74
C TRP A 19 -5.22 -4.20 -1.45
N VAL A 20 -4.32 -3.21 -1.55
CA VAL A 20 -2.89 -3.37 -1.21
C VAL A 20 -2.72 -3.77 0.26
N LEU A 21 -3.44 -3.12 1.17
CA LEU A 21 -3.38 -3.44 2.59
C LEU A 21 -3.80 -4.89 2.85
N ARG A 22 -4.89 -5.34 2.21
CA ARG A 22 -5.40 -6.70 2.35
C ARG A 22 -4.38 -7.75 1.87
N ASP A 23 -3.77 -7.56 0.71
CA ASP A 23 -2.79 -8.52 0.18
C ASP A 23 -1.53 -8.59 1.07
N LEU A 24 -1.03 -7.43 1.53
CA LEU A 24 0.12 -7.36 2.45
C LEU A 24 -0.19 -7.94 3.84
N ALA A 25 -1.39 -7.72 4.38
CA ALA A 25 -1.84 -8.32 5.63
C ALA A 25 -2.04 -9.83 5.49
N GLY A 26 -2.45 -10.30 4.31
CA GLY A 26 -2.56 -11.71 3.94
C GLY A 26 -1.21 -12.41 3.70
N GLY A 27 -0.09 -11.69 3.78
CA GLY A 27 1.25 -12.26 3.66
C GLY A 27 1.84 -12.26 2.26
N GLU A 28 1.21 -11.57 1.28
CA GLU A 28 1.88 -11.37 -0.01
C GLU A 28 3.12 -10.47 0.12
N THR A 29 4.10 -10.74 -0.74
CA THR A 29 5.30 -9.91 -0.80
C THR A 29 5.02 -8.57 -1.48
N PRO A 30 5.65 -7.47 -1.04
CA PRO A 30 5.54 -6.16 -1.67
C PRO A 30 5.78 -6.20 -3.19
N GLU A 31 6.74 -6.99 -3.66
CA GLU A 31 7.08 -7.11 -5.08
C GLU A 31 5.93 -7.69 -5.90
N ARG A 32 5.21 -8.69 -5.36
CA ARG A 32 4.07 -9.31 -6.02
C ARG A 32 2.89 -8.34 -6.10
N VAL A 33 2.66 -7.58 -5.04
CA VAL A 33 1.61 -6.55 -4.98
C VAL A 33 1.91 -5.41 -5.97
N VAL A 34 3.16 -4.96 -6.07
CA VAL A 34 3.60 -3.97 -7.08
C VAL A 34 3.33 -4.47 -8.49
N GLY A 35 3.70 -5.72 -8.81
CA GLY A 35 3.47 -6.29 -10.14
C GLY A 35 2.00 -6.32 -10.56
N LYS A 36 1.11 -6.67 -9.62
CA LYS A 36 -0.34 -6.63 -9.82
C LYS A 36 -0.86 -5.20 -10.02
N LEU A 37 -0.36 -4.23 -9.24
CA LEU A 37 -0.72 -2.81 -9.34
C LEU A 37 -0.37 -2.23 -10.71
N VAL A 38 0.86 -2.46 -11.17
CA VAL A 38 1.34 -2.01 -12.49
C VAL A 38 0.51 -2.65 -13.61
N THR A 39 0.19 -3.95 -13.48
CA THR A 39 -0.59 -4.66 -14.50
C THR A 39 -2.05 -4.19 -14.55
N ALA A 40 -2.71 -4.05 -13.40
CA ALA A 40 -4.13 -3.73 -13.32
C ALA A 40 -4.43 -2.25 -13.61
N TYR A 41 -3.59 -1.34 -13.13
CA TYR A 41 -3.85 0.10 -13.16
C TYR A 41 -2.92 0.89 -14.09
N ARG A 42 -1.95 0.21 -14.75
CA ARG A 42 -0.96 0.82 -15.66
C ARG A 42 -0.23 2.02 -15.04
N VAL A 43 0.02 1.95 -13.74
CA VAL A 43 0.73 2.98 -12.97
C VAL A 43 2.24 2.86 -13.16
N ASP A 44 2.95 3.97 -12.90
CA ASP A 44 4.40 3.98 -12.89
C ASP A 44 4.95 2.95 -11.87
N PRO A 45 5.84 2.03 -12.27
CA PRO A 45 6.42 1.04 -11.37
C PRO A 45 7.20 1.65 -10.21
N GLY A 46 7.86 2.79 -10.42
CA GLY A 46 8.61 3.50 -9.37
C GLY A 46 7.69 4.06 -8.29
N ALA A 47 6.58 4.69 -8.70
CA ALA A 47 5.54 5.19 -7.81
C ALA A 47 4.86 4.05 -7.05
N ALA A 48 4.43 2.98 -7.75
CA ALA A 48 3.82 1.82 -7.12
C ALA A 48 4.73 1.18 -6.07
N ARG A 49 6.03 1.08 -6.34
CA ARG A 49 7.01 0.55 -5.39
C ARG A 49 7.14 1.41 -4.13
N ARG A 50 7.22 2.74 -4.28
CA ARG A 50 7.29 3.67 -3.14
C ARG A 50 6.03 3.57 -2.29
N ASP A 51 4.87 3.56 -2.93
CA ASP A 51 3.58 3.55 -2.28
C ASP A 51 3.35 2.24 -1.50
N VAL A 52 3.61 1.08 -2.14
CA VAL A 52 3.48 -0.24 -1.48
C VAL A 52 4.48 -0.38 -0.32
N ALA A 53 5.73 0.09 -0.49
CA ALA A 53 6.71 0.08 0.59
C ALA A 53 6.28 0.92 1.79
N ALA A 54 5.70 2.10 1.56
CA ALA A 54 5.18 2.95 2.63
C ALA A 54 4.02 2.28 3.40
N VAL A 55 3.16 1.52 2.72
CA VAL A 55 2.08 0.75 3.37
C VAL A 55 2.66 -0.42 4.16
N ALA A 56 3.62 -1.16 3.60
CA ALA A 56 4.27 -2.28 4.28
C ALA A 56 4.96 -1.85 5.57
N GLU A 57 5.70 -0.73 5.56
CA GLU A 57 6.36 -0.22 6.77
C GLU A 57 5.33 0.23 7.81
N ARG A 58 4.27 0.92 7.41
CA ARG A 58 3.18 1.30 8.32
C ARG A 58 2.51 0.08 8.96
N LEU A 59 2.28 -0.98 8.19
CA LEU A 59 1.72 -2.23 8.70
C LEU A 59 2.69 -2.94 9.65
N ARG A 60 4.00 -2.86 9.38
CA ARG A 60 5.04 -3.37 10.28
C ARG A 60 5.03 -2.61 11.60
N LEU A 61 5.03 -1.27 11.56
CA LEU A 61 4.97 -0.41 12.74
C LEU A 61 3.69 -0.63 13.55
N ALA A 62 2.52 -0.76 12.89
CA ALA A 62 1.26 -1.03 13.57
C ALA A 62 1.24 -2.41 14.26
N ARG A 63 1.92 -3.42 13.70
CA ARG A 63 2.10 -4.74 14.34
C ARG A 63 3.06 -4.71 15.53
N HIS A 64 4.00 -3.76 15.54
CA HIS A 64 4.98 -3.59 16.61
C HIS A 64 4.60 -2.55 17.66
N ALA A 65 3.49 -1.82 17.46
CA ALA A 65 2.91 -0.98 18.50
C ALA A 65 2.18 -1.91 19.49
N PRO A 66 2.73 -2.15 20.71
CA PRO A 66 1.95 -2.80 21.75
C PRO A 66 0.79 -1.86 22.10
N GLY A 67 -0.37 -2.43 22.44
CA GLY A 67 -1.56 -1.67 22.81
C GLY A 67 -1.24 -0.52 23.77
N SER A 68 -1.72 0.67 23.42
CA SER A 68 -1.97 1.73 24.39
C SER A 68 -3.23 1.41 25.18
#